data_AF-A0AAV4S2W7-F1
#
_entry.id   AF-A0AAV4S2W7-F1
#
_cell.length_a   1.000
_cell.length_b   1.000
_cell.length_c   1.000
_cell.angle_alpha   90.00
_cell.angle_beta   90.00
_cell.angle_gamma   90.00
#
_symmetry.space_group_name_H-M   'P 1'
#
loop_
_entity.id
_entity.type
_entity.pdbx_description
1 polymer ?
#
loop_
_entity_poly.entity_id
_entity_poly.type
_entity_poly.pdbx_seq_one_letter_code
_entity_poly.pdbx_strand_id
1 'polypeptide(L)'
;MLKSVKKSLRGLPKYLELSMYSNSVHTTMSKTSLLYMMYHRQSQNSLKVGQIAHLSLAGNHIQNLSSEDFRELDEVRYLHLQNNFISTVERFTFTVIRYDLMFLDLSRNKIRSLQGCVRFLSVLNYLNLTDNRIESFEEGEFDGLNELTDLYLHGNRITTLGGEVQRLLQLQYLDISSNRIRTLRKEQILDKLKYLYLAGNPFSCDCKLLPFLSYLNSTNNLNSEVPCAPSKRYRPIPPHRTVHLGVAVSAPTTPRGTSCRWTAAP
;
A
#
# COMPACT_ATOMS: atom_id res chain seq x y z
N MET A 1 12.34 18.86 20.06
CA MET A 1 11.45 18.42 18.96
C MET A 1 12.18 17.65 17.85
N LEU A 2 13.36 17.06 18.11
CA LEU A 2 14.15 16.31 17.14
C LEU A 2 14.19 14.82 17.53
N LYS A 3 14.11 13.93 16.53
CA LYS A 3 14.45 12.48 16.56
C LYS A 3 13.32 11.54 16.96
N SER A 4 12.55 11.08 15.97
CA SER A 4 11.62 9.96 16.14
C SER A 4 12.32 8.63 15.85
N VAL A 5 12.92 8.48 14.68
CA VAL A 5 13.66 7.25 14.30
C VAL A 5 14.95 7.13 15.12
N LYS A 6 15.77 8.19 15.19
CA LYS A 6 16.98 8.21 16.04
C LYS A 6 16.71 8.04 17.54
N LYS A 7 15.48 8.18 18.01
CA LYS A 7 15.08 7.87 19.40
C LYS A 7 14.67 6.40 19.53
N SER A 8 13.94 5.86 18.56
CA SER A 8 13.62 4.43 18.47
C SER A 8 14.86 3.56 18.27
N LEU A 9 15.88 4.06 17.57
CA LEU A 9 17.17 3.37 17.38
C LEU A 9 18.11 3.43 18.62
N ARG A 10 17.83 4.29 19.63
CA ARG A 10 18.63 4.34 20.87
C ARG A 10 18.27 3.16 21.77
N GLY A 11 19.06 2.10 21.68
CA GLY A 11 18.97 0.94 22.57
C GLY A 11 18.73 -0.39 21.88
N LEU A 12 18.81 -0.46 20.55
CA LEU A 12 18.86 -1.73 19.85
C LEU A 12 20.19 -2.45 20.18
N PRO A 13 20.15 -3.70 20.70
CA PRO A 13 21.35 -4.49 20.88
C PRO A 13 22.03 -4.75 19.54
N LYS A 14 23.36 -4.77 19.55
CA LYS A 14 24.22 -4.96 18.38
C LYS A 14 24.08 -6.34 17.69
N TYR A 15 23.20 -7.22 18.16
CA TYR A 15 23.09 -8.62 17.69
C TYR A 15 21.63 -9.05 17.53
N LEU A 16 20.84 -8.36 16.70
CA LEU A 16 19.51 -8.85 16.38
C LEU A 16 19.33 -8.90 14.86
N GLU A 17 19.57 -10.09 14.31
CA GLU A 17 18.66 -10.64 13.32
C GLU A 17 17.25 -10.61 13.92
N LEU A 18 16.47 -9.57 13.64
CA LEU A 18 15.04 -9.56 13.94
C LEU A 18 14.30 -10.28 12.81
N SER A 19 14.57 -11.58 12.66
CA SER A 19 13.60 -12.51 12.10
C SER A 19 12.91 -13.19 13.28
N MET A 20 11.70 -12.76 13.62
CA MET A 20 10.80 -13.56 14.45
C MET A 20 9.37 -13.37 13.96
N TYR A 21 8.96 -14.28 13.06
CA TYR A 21 7.57 -14.71 12.99
C TYR A 21 7.11 -15.08 14.40
N SER A 22 5.93 -14.58 14.80
CA SER A 22 5.15 -14.99 15.97
C SER A 22 5.87 -15.06 17.32
N ASN A 23 5.75 -14.00 18.12
CA ASN A 23 5.33 -14.01 19.53
C ASN A 23 5.85 -12.74 20.23
N SER A 24 4.91 -11.85 20.54
CA SER A 24 4.87 -11.03 21.75
C SER A 24 6.21 -10.66 22.39
N VAL A 25 6.86 -9.59 21.93
CA VAL A 25 7.81 -8.84 22.75
C VAL A 25 7.34 -7.40 22.86
N HIS A 26 6.44 -7.17 23.81
CA HIS A 26 6.27 -5.86 24.42
C HIS A 26 7.54 -5.57 25.23
N THR A 27 8.41 -4.68 24.76
CA THR A 27 9.45 -4.09 25.62
C THR A 27 9.39 -2.58 25.55
N THR A 28 8.59 -2.00 26.44
CA THR A 28 8.78 -0.67 26.99
C THR A 28 10.07 -0.68 27.81
N MET A 29 11.10 0.06 27.40
CA MET A 29 12.36 0.20 28.17
C MET A 29 12.62 1.66 28.51
N SER A 30 12.92 1.92 29.80
CA SER A 30 13.05 3.24 30.40
C SER A 30 14.45 3.84 30.24
N LYS A 31 14.55 5.17 30.34
CA LYS A 31 15.77 6.00 30.12
C LYS A 31 17.01 5.59 30.94
N THR A 32 16.85 4.92 32.08
CA THR A 32 17.89 4.80 33.11
C THR A 32 18.93 3.72 32.78
N SER A 33 18.54 2.65 32.10
CA SER A 33 19.45 1.53 31.76
C SER A 33 20.42 1.88 30.61
N LEU A 34 20.12 2.90 29.82
CA LEU A 34 20.93 3.32 28.66
C LEU A 34 22.10 4.23 29.05
N LEU A 35 21.95 5.05 30.09
CA LEU A 35 23.04 5.91 30.58
C LEU A 35 24.21 5.07 31.11
N TYR A 36 23.90 3.93 31.73
CA TYR A 36 24.87 2.96 32.25
C TYR A 36 25.69 2.30 31.12
N MET A 37 25.06 2.00 29.98
CA MET A 37 25.76 1.44 28.81
C MET A 37 26.57 2.48 28.02
N MET A 38 26.16 3.75 28.03
CA MET A 38 26.93 4.83 27.41
C MET A 38 28.24 5.13 28.14
N TYR A 39 28.32 4.86 29.44
CA TYR A 39 29.52 5.06 30.24
C TYR A 39 30.62 4.01 29.96
N HIS A 40 30.26 2.82 29.48
CA HIS A 40 31.19 1.72 29.20
C HIS A 40 31.57 1.56 27.71
N ARG A 41 31.57 2.66 26.94
CA ARG A 41 31.87 2.73 25.49
C ARG A 41 33.33 2.39 25.09
N GLN A 42 34.07 1.64 25.89
CA GLN A 42 35.43 1.19 25.58
C GLN A 42 35.62 -0.28 25.95
N SER A 43 35.20 -1.19 25.07
CA SER A 43 36.00 -2.36 24.68
C SER A 43 35.23 -3.19 23.65
N GLN A 44 35.89 -3.34 22.49
CA GLN A 44 35.85 -4.42 21.50
C GLN A 44 34.48 -4.91 20.94
N ASN A 45 34.44 -5.02 19.60
CA ASN A 45 33.33 -5.43 18.72
C ASN A 45 32.30 -4.35 18.37
N SER A 46 32.71 -3.41 17.52
CA SER A 46 31.81 -2.47 16.85
C SER A 46 31.19 -3.11 15.60
N LEU A 47 29.93 -3.56 15.68
CA LEU A 47 29.11 -3.64 14.47
C LEU A 47 29.06 -2.24 13.84
N LYS A 48 29.45 -2.15 12.56
CA LYS A 48 29.27 -0.94 11.77
C LYS A 48 27.78 -0.84 11.45
N VAL A 49 27.15 0.28 11.83
CA VAL A 49 25.69 0.53 11.66
C VAL A 49 25.22 0.36 10.21
N GLY A 50 26.13 0.46 9.24
CA GLY A 50 25.86 0.26 7.82
C GLY A 50 25.60 -1.18 7.36
N GLN A 51 25.41 -2.18 8.22
CA GLN A 51 25.17 -3.59 7.80
C GLN A 51 23.75 -4.12 8.08
N ILE A 52 22.78 -3.23 8.30
CA ILE A 52 21.42 -3.62 8.69
C ILE A 52 20.57 -3.80 7.44
N ALA A 53 20.41 -5.04 6.97
CA ALA A 53 19.51 -5.35 5.86
C ALA A 53 18.03 -5.32 6.24
N HIS A 54 17.70 -5.66 7.49
CA HIS A 54 16.32 -5.71 7.99
C HIS A 54 16.17 -4.78 9.19
N LEU A 55 15.31 -3.78 9.07
CA LEU A 55 15.05 -2.80 10.11
C LEU A 55 13.56 -2.79 10.44
N SER A 56 13.22 -3.22 11.67
CA SER A 56 11.87 -3.09 12.19
C SER A 56 11.76 -1.97 13.21
N LEU A 57 10.89 -1.01 12.89
CA LEU A 57 10.46 0.10 13.73
C LEU A 57 8.94 0.07 13.94
N ALA A 58 8.32 -1.08 13.68
CA ALA A 58 6.89 -1.28 13.83
C ALA A 58 6.43 -1.10 15.29
N GLY A 59 5.19 -0.67 15.50
CA GLY A 59 4.59 -0.57 16.84
C GLY A 59 5.18 0.54 17.73
N ASN A 60 5.81 1.55 17.13
CA ASN A 60 6.39 2.69 17.85
C ASN A 60 5.48 3.92 17.80
N HIS A 61 6.00 5.07 18.25
CA HIS A 61 5.28 6.34 18.28
C HIS A 61 5.77 7.30 17.19
N ILE A 62 6.20 6.78 16.04
CA ILE A 62 6.77 7.60 14.97
C ILE A 62 5.66 8.41 14.30
N GLN A 63 5.89 9.70 14.10
CA GLN A 63 4.90 10.63 13.52
C GLN A 63 5.36 11.22 12.18
N ASN A 64 6.65 11.51 12.08
CA ASN A 64 7.25 12.15 10.92
C ASN A 64 8.50 11.37 10.53
N LEU A 65 8.75 11.28 9.23
CA LEU A 65 9.96 10.71 8.65
C LEU A 65 10.60 11.71 7.71
N SER A 66 11.93 11.79 7.77
CA SER A 66 12.76 12.56 6.84
C SER A 66 13.97 11.74 6.37
N SER A 67 14.66 12.22 5.34
CA SER A 67 15.87 11.56 4.84
C SER A 67 16.99 11.46 5.89
N GLU A 68 17.06 12.41 6.83
CA GLU A 68 18.05 12.41 7.92
C GLU A 68 17.86 11.28 8.94
N ASP A 69 16.67 10.66 8.97
CA ASP A 69 16.39 9.51 9.83
C ASP A 69 17.02 8.21 9.30
N PHE A 70 17.27 8.13 7.99
CA PHE A 70 17.87 6.98 7.30
C PHE A 70 19.33 7.20 6.93
N ARG A 71 19.91 8.32 7.35
CA ARG A 71 21.32 8.61 7.20
C ARG A 71 22.15 7.56 7.96
N GLU A 72 23.15 6.98 7.29
CA GLU A 72 24.03 5.89 7.78
C GLU A 72 23.37 4.48 7.80
N LEU A 73 22.18 4.33 7.22
CA LEU A 73 21.47 3.05 7.11
C LEU A 73 21.50 2.51 5.67
N ASP A 74 22.66 2.64 5.02
CA ASP A 74 22.81 2.51 3.56
C ASP A 74 22.43 1.12 3.02
N GLU A 75 22.48 0.08 3.85
CA GLU A 75 22.19 -1.31 3.46
C GLU A 75 20.76 -1.79 3.79
N VAL A 76 19.83 -0.91 4.21
CA VAL A 76 18.47 -1.34 4.57
C VAL A 76 17.69 -1.80 3.34
N ARG A 77 17.29 -3.07 3.35
CA ARG A 77 16.51 -3.74 2.30
C ARG A 77 15.05 -3.97 2.69
N TYR A 78 14.80 -4.25 3.97
CA TYR A 78 13.47 -4.54 4.50
C TYR A 78 13.15 -3.58 5.64
N LEU A 79 12.19 -2.69 5.41
CA LEU A 79 11.82 -1.65 6.36
C LEU A 79 10.38 -1.81 6.82
N HIS A 80 10.21 -2.11 8.10
CA HIS A 80 8.92 -2.27 8.76
C HIS A 80 8.62 -1.03 9.61
N LEU A 81 7.61 -0.26 9.22
CA LEU A 81 7.16 0.98 9.88
C LEU A 81 5.67 0.94 10.26
N GLN A 82 5.04 -0.23 10.17
CA GLN A 82 3.63 -0.41 10.45
C GLN A 82 3.25 -0.16 11.91
N ASN A 83 1.98 0.14 12.17
CA ASN A 83 1.46 0.40 13.53
C ASN A 83 2.19 1.55 14.24
N ASN A 84 2.45 2.64 13.52
CA ASN A 84 2.97 3.89 14.10
C ASN A 84 1.89 4.99 14.00
N PHE A 85 2.29 6.24 14.20
CA PHE A 85 1.43 7.41 14.03
C PHE A 85 1.89 8.27 12.85
N ILE A 86 2.53 7.68 11.84
CA ILE A 86 3.15 8.42 10.75
C ILE A 86 2.05 9.14 9.96
N SER A 87 2.07 10.46 9.99
CA SER A 87 1.16 11.30 9.21
C SER A 87 1.86 12.04 8.08
N THR A 88 3.17 12.27 8.24
CA THR A 88 3.99 13.03 7.29
C THR A 88 5.23 12.22 6.96
N VAL A 89 5.45 11.99 5.66
CA VAL A 89 6.69 11.44 5.12
C VAL A 89 7.22 12.48 4.15
N GLU A 90 8.38 13.06 4.45
CA GLU A 90 8.94 14.09 3.58
C GLU A 90 9.26 13.51 2.20
N ARG A 91 9.17 14.36 1.16
CA ARG A 91 9.52 13.96 -0.20
C ARG A 91 10.95 13.42 -0.23
N PHE A 92 11.17 12.32 -0.94
CA PHE A 92 12.47 11.65 -1.03
C PHE A 92 13.06 11.16 0.31
N THR A 93 12.23 10.91 1.33
CA THR A 93 12.65 10.34 2.62
C THR A 93 13.55 9.11 2.48
N PHE A 94 13.22 8.20 1.56
CA PHE A 94 13.95 6.94 1.38
C PHE A 94 15.08 7.02 0.34
N THR A 95 15.44 8.23 -0.13
CA THR A 95 16.41 8.40 -1.24
C THR A 95 17.81 7.86 -0.93
N VAL A 96 18.21 7.87 0.34
CA VAL A 96 19.52 7.37 0.78
C VAL A 96 19.62 5.86 0.65
N ILE A 97 18.49 5.15 0.86
CA ILE A 97 18.41 3.68 0.85
C ILE A 97 17.73 3.13 -0.41
N ARG A 98 17.48 3.98 -1.41
CA ARG A 98 16.64 3.65 -2.59
C ARG A 98 17.17 2.51 -3.46
N TYR A 99 18.48 2.27 -3.42
CA TYR A 99 19.15 1.27 -4.25
C TYR A 99 19.09 -0.14 -3.66
N ASP A 100 18.77 -0.25 -2.36
CA ASP A 100 18.73 -1.51 -1.63
C ASP A 100 17.32 -1.82 -1.07
N LEU A 101 16.46 -0.83 -0.90
CA LEU A 101 15.13 -0.99 -0.30
C LEU A 101 14.17 -1.81 -1.19
N MET A 102 14.02 -3.09 -0.87
CA MET A 102 13.19 -4.06 -1.58
C MET A 102 11.77 -4.22 -0.99
N PHE A 103 11.63 -3.96 0.31
CA PHE A 103 10.38 -4.12 1.05
C PHE A 103 10.12 -2.93 1.95
N LEU A 104 8.93 -2.34 1.83
CA LEU A 104 8.49 -1.21 2.65
C LEU A 104 7.06 -1.44 3.16
N ASP A 105 6.92 -1.57 4.48
CA ASP A 105 5.61 -1.65 5.14
C ASP A 105 5.34 -0.37 5.94
N LEU A 106 4.40 0.42 5.45
CA LEU A 106 3.88 1.65 6.05
C LEU A 106 2.43 1.48 6.53
N SER A 107 1.94 0.24 6.62
CA SER A 107 0.53 -0.03 6.95
C SER A 107 0.13 0.44 8.35
N ARG A 108 -1.17 0.65 8.58
CA ARG A 108 -1.74 1.03 9.89
C ARG A 108 -1.07 2.29 10.47
N ASN A 109 -0.97 3.33 9.64
CA ASN A 109 -0.46 4.65 9.99
C ASN A 109 -1.56 5.71 9.75
N LYS A 110 -1.18 6.99 9.62
CA LYS A 110 -2.09 8.12 9.41
C LYS A 110 -1.78 8.89 8.13
N ILE A 111 -1.10 8.26 7.17
CA ILE A 111 -0.63 8.88 5.92
C ILE A 111 -1.83 9.29 5.07
N ARG A 112 -1.87 10.57 4.67
CA ARG A 112 -2.94 11.11 3.80
C ARG A 112 -2.51 11.26 2.34
N SER A 113 -1.23 11.50 2.11
CA SER A 113 -0.58 11.59 0.79
C SER A 113 0.84 11.06 0.93
N LEU A 114 1.35 10.43 -0.13
CA LEU A 114 2.72 9.95 -0.21
C LEU A 114 3.72 11.07 -0.52
N GLN A 115 3.28 12.19 -1.12
CA GLN A 115 4.09 13.40 -1.37
C GLN A 115 5.46 13.14 -2.03
N GLY A 116 5.54 12.13 -2.89
CA GLY A 116 6.74 11.67 -3.58
C GLY A 116 7.73 10.89 -2.72
N CYS A 117 7.33 10.38 -1.55
CA CYS A 117 8.25 9.67 -0.66
C CYS A 117 8.73 8.32 -1.23
N VAL A 118 7.92 7.67 -2.07
CA VAL A 118 8.24 6.37 -2.70
C VAL A 118 8.80 6.50 -4.12
N ARG A 119 8.97 7.71 -4.65
CA ARG A 119 9.50 7.91 -6.01
C ARG A 119 10.93 7.40 -6.11
N PHE A 120 11.25 6.76 -7.23
CA PHE A 120 12.57 6.26 -7.59
C PHE A 120 13.14 5.16 -6.66
N LEU A 121 12.29 4.44 -5.93
CA LEU A 121 12.70 3.20 -5.25
C LEU A 121 12.75 2.05 -6.26
N SER A 122 13.78 2.07 -7.11
CA SER A 122 13.83 1.24 -8.32
C SER A 122 13.84 -0.26 -8.08
N VAL A 123 14.31 -0.71 -6.92
CA VAL A 123 14.39 -2.13 -6.55
C VAL A 123 13.26 -2.57 -5.60
N LEU A 124 12.31 -1.67 -5.31
CA LEU A 124 11.21 -1.96 -4.40
C LEU A 124 10.25 -2.96 -5.05
N ASN A 125 10.13 -4.15 -4.46
CA ASN A 125 9.24 -5.21 -4.92
C ASN A 125 7.89 -5.17 -4.19
N TYR A 126 7.91 -4.78 -2.91
CA TYR A 126 6.75 -4.83 -2.03
C TYR A 126 6.50 -3.49 -1.35
N LEU A 127 5.29 -2.94 -1.52
CA LEU A 127 4.82 -1.73 -0.86
C LEU A 127 3.48 -1.98 -0.19
N ASN A 128 3.46 -1.88 1.14
CA ASN A 128 2.22 -1.97 1.91
C ASN A 128 1.83 -0.63 2.54
N LEU A 129 0.68 -0.13 2.11
CA LEU A 129 0.06 1.11 2.56
C LEU A 129 -1.34 0.87 3.17
N THR A 130 -1.64 -0.37 3.52
CA THR A 130 -2.93 -0.80 4.10
C THR A 130 -3.30 0.04 5.32
N ASP A 131 -4.60 0.31 5.52
CA ASP A 131 -5.13 1.00 6.70
C ASP A 131 -4.47 2.37 6.95
N ASN A 132 -4.32 3.16 5.90
CA ASN A 132 -3.94 4.58 5.98
C ASN A 132 -5.14 5.49 5.66
N ARG A 133 -4.89 6.73 5.25
CA ARG A 133 -5.91 7.74 4.97
C ARG A 133 -5.70 8.35 3.59
N ILE A 134 -5.13 7.58 2.66
CA ILE A 134 -4.80 8.03 1.31
C ILE A 134 -6.11 8.23 0.52
N GLU A 135 -6.27 9.40 -0.10
CA GLU A 135 -7.49 9.77 -0.86
C GLU A 135 -7.26 9.78 -2.39
N SER A 136 -6.04 10.10 -2.81
CA SER A 136 -5.60 10.17 -4.19
C SER A 136 -4.07 10.09 -4.27
N PHE A 137 -3.55 9.92 -5.48
CA PHE A 137 -2.13 9.98 -5.80
C PHE A 137 -1.84 11.24 -6.63
N GLU A 138 -0.68 11.86 -6.40
CA GLU A 138 -0.18 12.94 -7.24
C GLU A 138 0.36 12.38 -8.57
N GLU A 139 0.60 13.24 -9.55
CA GLU A 139 1.20 12.81 -10.81
C GLU A 139 2.65 12.34 -10.60
N GLY A 140 2.97 11.16 -11.15
CA GLY A 140 4.28 10.54 -11.05
C GLY A 140 4.61 10.04 -9.64
N GLU A 141 3.59 9.75 -8.83
CA GLU A 141 3.77 9.31 -7.44
C GLU A 141 4.49 7.96 -7.35
N PHE A 142 4.29 7.13 -8.37
CA PHE A 142 4.93 5.83 -8.53
C PHE A 142 6.05 5.81 -9.58
N ASP A 143 6.54 6.97 -10.00
CA ASP A 143 7.63 7.04 -10.98
C ASP A 143 8.89 6.35 -10.47
N GLY A 144 9.46 5.50 -11.33
CA GLY A 144 10.69 4.76 -11.05
C GLY A 144 10.52 3.53 -10.16
N LEU A 145 9.30 3.13 -9.79
CA LEU A 145 9.02 1.86 -9.11
C LEU A 145 9.01 0.68 -10.11
N ASN A 146 10.15 0.45 -10.75
CA ASN A 146 10.26 -0.43 -11.93
C ASN A 146 10.07 -1.91 -11.60
N GLU A 147 10.46 -2.33 -10.39
CA GLU A 147 10.41 -3.74 -9.95
C GLU A 147 9.21 -4.04 -9.04
N LEU A 148 8.29 -3.09 -8.84
CA LEU A 148 7.18 -3.27 -7.90
C LEU A 148 6.21 -4.34 -8.40
N THR A 149 6.12 -5.45 -7.68
CA THR A 149 5.22 -6.57 -7.97
C THR A 149 3.97 -6.55 -7.10
N ASP A 150 4.07 -6.02 -5.89
CA ASP A 150 3.05 -6.13 -4.85
C ASP A 150 2.70 -4.76 -4.25
N LEU A 151 1.45 -4.31 -4.48
CA LEU A 151 0.93 -3.06 -3.95
C LEU A 151 -0.35 -3.28 -3.14
N TYR A 152 -0.27 -3.00 -1.84
CA TYR A 152 -1.39 -3.11 -0.92
C TYR A 152 -1.89 -1.71 -0.51
N LEU A 153 -3.14 -1.42 -0.85
CA LEU A 153 -3.83 -0.16 -0.58
C LEU A 153 -5.17 -0.37 0.14
N HIS A 154 -5.42 -1.58 0.65
CA HIS A 154 -6.63 -1.93 1.41
C HIS A 154 -6.92 -0.92 2.53
N GLY A 155 -8.20 -0.63 2.79
CA GLY A 155 -8.59 0.15 3.97
C GLY A 155 -8.17 1.63 3.93
N ASN A 156 -8.01 2.19 2.73
CA ASN A 156 -7.74 3.62 2.53
C ASN A 156 -9.03 4.39 2.19
N ARG A 157 -8.90 5.61 1.68
CA ARG A 157 -10.02 6.49 1.29
C ARG A 157 -9.97 6.84 -0.20
N ILE A 158 -9.32 5.99 -0.99
CA ILE A 158 -9.02 6.27 -2.40
C ILE A 158 -10.31 6.39 -3.17
N THR A 159 -10.45 7.49 -3.91
CA THR A 159 -11.63 7.74 -4.76
C THR A 159 -11.37 7.47 -6.24
N THR A 160 -10.11 7.58 -6.67
CA THR A 160 -9.63 7.32 -8.02
C THR A 160 -8.17 6.88 -7.98
N LEU A 161 -7.80 5.93 -8.85
CA LEU A 161 -6.40 5.54 -9.05
C LEU A 161 -5.62 6.49 -9.96
N GLY A 162 -6.33 7.39 -10.68
CA GLY A 162 -5.73 8.19 -11.74
C GLY A 162 -5.11 7.31 -12.83
N GLY A 163 -3.94 7.72 -13.33
CA GLY A 163 -3.09 6.94 -14.23
C GLY A 163 -1.85 6.35 -13.55
N GLU A 164 -1.71 6.48 -12.24
CA GLU A 164 -0.47 6.18 -11.52
C GLU A 164 -0.16 4.68 -11.48
N VAL A 165 -1.17 3.85 -11.24
CA VAL A 165 -1.01 2.39 -11.19
C VAL A 165 -0.56 1.82 -12.54
N GLN A 166 -0.91 2.46 -13.66
CA GLN A 166 -0.50 2.03 -15.01
C GLN A 166 1.01 2.12 -15.25
N ARG A 167 1.71 2.92 -14.43
CA ARG A 167 3.16 3.09 -14.52
C ARG A 167 3.93 1.91 -13.93
N LEU A 168 3.27 1.06 -13.15
CA LEU A 168 3.86 -0.07 -12.42
C LEU A 168 3.95 -1.32 -13.30
N LEU A 169 4.80 -1.31 -14.34
CA LEU A 169 4.78 -2.30 -15.42
C LEU A 169 4.99 -3.76 -15.00
N GLN A 170 5.55 -4.00 -13.80
CA GLN A 170 5.79 -5.33 -13.22
C GLN A 170 4.75 -5.73 -12.17
N LEU A 171 3.73 -4.91 -11.93
CA LEU A 171 2.74 -5.17 -10.88
C LEU A 171 1.94 -6.43 -11.19
N GLN A 172 1.89 -7.34 -10.21
CA GLN A 172 1.18 -8.61 -10.30
C GLN A 172 0.03 -8.69 -9.29
N TYR A 173 0.19 -8.04 -8.14
CA TYR A 173 -0.77 -8.04 -7.06
C TYR A 173 -1.18 -6.61 -6.72
N LEU A 174 -2.49 -6.33 -6.82
CA LEU A 174 -3.08 -5.06 -6.43
C LEU A 174 -4.28 -5.27 -5.52
N ASP A 175 -4.18 -4.82 -4.28
CA ASP A 175 -5.31 -4.76 -3.36
C ASP A 175 -5.76 -3.33 -3.13
N ILE A 176 -6.91 -2.97 -3.69
CA ILE A 176 -7.58 -1.67 -3.49
C ILE A 176 -8.93 -1.84 -2.82
N SER A 177 -9.15 -2.98 -2.14
CA SER A 177 -10.39 -3.26 -1.43
C SER A 177 -10.61 -2.29 -0.26
N SER A 178 -11.86 -2.15 0.19
CA SER A 178 -12.26 -1.26 1.29
C SER A 178 -11.78 0.19 1.11
N ASN A 179 -11.97 0.71 -0.10
CA ASN A 179 -11.71 2.10 -0.45
C ASN A 179 -13.03 2.83 -0.80
N ARG A 180 -12.96 3.99 -1.46
CA ARG A 180 -14.11 4.83 -1.84
C ARG A 180 -14.26 4.94 -3.35
N ILE A 181 -13.78 3.95 -4.09
CA ILE A 181 -13.78 3.95 -5.55
C ILE A 181 -15.20 3.72 -6.04
N ARG A 182 -15.69 4.63 -6.89
CA ARG A 182 -17.04 4.55 -7.47
C ARG A 182 -17.04 4.04 -8.91
N THR A 183 -15.95 4.21 -9.63
CA THR A 183 -15.82 3.80 -11.03
C THR A 183 -14.36 3.48 -11.32
N LEU A 184 -14.13 2.50 -12.19
CA LEU A 184 -12.83 2.18 -12.76
C LEU A 184 -13.01 1.97 -14.25
N ARG A 185 -11.97 2.29 -15.01
CA ARG A 185 -11.88 1.94 -16.44
C ARG A 185 -10.74 0.95 -16.63
N LYS A 186 -10.83 0.13 -17.68
CA LYS A 186 -9.79 -0.87 -18.00
C LYS A 186 -8.40 -0.24 -18.09
N GLU A 187 -8.32 0.98 -18.63
CA GLU A 187 -7.04 1.65 -18.83
C GLU A 187 -6.35 1.92 -17.50
N GLN A 188 -7.09 2.11 -16.40
CA GLN A 188 -6.53 2.40 -15.08
C GLN A 188 -5.89 1.19 -14.38
N ILE A 189 -5.98 0.01 -15.00
CA ILE A 189 -5.52 -1.26 -14.46
C ILE A 189 -4.58 -1.91 -15.49
N LEU A 190 -3.58 -2.64 -15.03
CA LEU A 190 -2.61 -3.33 -15.89
C LEU A 190 -3.15 -4.70 -16.31
N ASP A 191 -3.02 -5.02 -17.60
CA ASP A 191 -3.42 -6.32 -18.15
C ASP A 191 -2.61 -7.50 -17.60
N LYS A 192 -1.44 -7.24 -17.00
CA LYS A 192 -0.55 -8.27 -16.43
C LYS A 192 -0.89 -8.65 -14.98
N LEU A 193 -1.86 -7.99 -14.35
CA LEU A 193 -2.22 -8.32 -12.98
C LEU A 193 -2.70 -9.77 -12.88
N LYS A 194 -2.11 -10.49 -11.92
CA LYS A 194 -2.53 -11.84 -11.54
C LYS A 194 -3.62 -11.80 -10.47
N TYR A 195 -3.54 -10.82 -9.58
CA TYR A 195 -4.46 -10.67 -8.46
C TYR A 195 -4.93 -9.22 -8.37
N LEU A 196 -6.24 -9.05 -8.33
CA LEU A 196 -6.91 -7.78 -8.13
C LEU A 196 -7.98 -7.98 -7.07
N TYR A 197 -8.00 -7.12 -6.05
CA TYR A 197 -9.02 -7.11 -5.00
C TYR A 197 -9.77 -5.79 -4.99
N LEU A 198 -11.07 -5.86 -5.25
CA LEU A 198 -11.95 -4.69 -5.40
C LEU A 198 -13.04 -4.57 -4.32
N ALA A 199 -13.24 -5.63 -3.52
CA ALA A 199 -14.33 -5.74 -2.55
C ALA A 199 -14.40 -4.54 -1.59
N GLY A 200 -15.59 -4.22 -1.07
CA GLY A 200 -15.76 -3.13 -0.10
C GLY A 200 -15.61 -1.71 -0.68
N ASN A 201 -15.64 -1.54 -2.00
CA ASN A 201 -15.73 -0.24 -2.65
C ASN A 201 -17.17 0.10 -3.05
N PRO A 202 -17.59 1.39 -2.96
CA PRO A 202 -18.94 1.81 -3.30
C PRO A 202 -19.13 2.00 -4.82
N PHE A 203 -18.94 0.94 -5.61
CA PHE A 203 -19.03 1.03 -7.07
C PHE A 203 -20.41 1.45 -7.55
N SER A 204 -20.44 2.50 -8.39
CA SER A 204 -21.62 2.93 -9.13
C SER A 204 -21.81 1.99 -10.31
N CYS A 205 -22.73 1.03 -10.19
CA CYS A 205 -23.09 0.13 -11.27
C CYS A 205 -24.00 0.84 -12.30
N ASP A 206 -23.38 1.74 -13.05
CA ASP A 206 -23.97 2.47 -14.18
C ASP A 206 -23.25 2.13 -15.50
N CYS A 207 -23.66 2.77 -16.60
CA CYS A 207 -23.07 2.56 -17.92
C CYS A 207 -21.56 2.81 -17.99
N LYS A 208 -20.99 3.61 -17.07
CA LYS A 208 -19.57 3.94 -17.08
C LYS A 208 -18.72 2.80 -16.55
N LEU A 209 -19.28 1.99 -15.63
CA LEU A 209 -18.58 0.83 -15.07
C LEU A 209 -18.69 -0.42 -15.95
N LEU A 210 -19.71 -0.51 -16.81
CA LEU A 210 -19.95 -1.69 -17.66
C LEU A 210 -18.73 -2.15 -18.46
N PRO A 211 -17.97 -1.29 -19.17
CA PRO A 211 -16.81 -1.74 -19.94
C PRO A 211 -15.75 -2.42 -19.07
N PHE A 212 -15.57 -1.94 -17.83
CA PHE A 212 -14.62 -2.52 -16.89
C PHE A 212 -15.10 -3.88 -16.37
N LEU A 213 -16.39 -4.06 -16.11
CA LEU A 213 -16.92 -5.37 -15.72
C LEU A 213 -16.84 -6.40 -16.85
N SER A 214 -17.11 -5.97 -18.10
CA SER A 214 -16.91 -6.84 -19.27
C SER A 214 -15.45 -7.28 -19.39
N TYR A 215 -14.51 -6.37 -19.13
CA TYR A 215 -13.08 -6.69 -19.08
C TYR A 215 -12.76 -7.74 -17.99
N LEU A 216 -13.23 -7.54 -16.75
CA LEU A 216 -12.99 -8.51 -15.67
C LEU A 216 -13.55 -9.91 -15.98
N ASN A 217 -14.74 -9.98 -16.61
CA ASN A 217 -15.33 -11.25 -17.00
C ASN A 217 -14.55 -11.96 -18.12
N SER A 218 -13.84 -11.20 -18.96
CA SER A 218 -13.02 -11.77 -20.04
C SER A 218 -11.67 -12.31 -19.57
N THR A 219 -11.16 -11.84 -18.43
CA THR A 219 -9.80 -12.17 -17.99
C THR A 219 -9.69 -13.45 -17.17
N ASN A 220 -10.79 -14.10 -16.75
CA ASN A 220 -10.88 -15.39 -16.01
C ASN A 220 -9.99 -15.56 -14.76
N ASN A 221 -9.11 -14.61 -14.45
CA ASN A 221 -8.02 -14.71 -13.48
C ASN A 221 -8.16 -13.70 -12.33
N LEU A 222 -9.15 -12.81 -12.38
CA LEU A 222 -9.34 -11.78 -11.36
C LEU A 222 -10.51 -12.18 -10.46
N ASN A 223 -10.20 -12.85 -9.33
CA ASN A 223 -11.14 -13.24 -8.27
C ASN A 223 -11.68 -12.03 -7.50
N SER A 224 -12.32 -11.08 -8.19
CA SER A 224 -12.86 -9.87 -7.60
C SER A 224 -14.38 -9.86 -7.71
N GLU A 225 -15.05 -10.20 -6.61
CA GLU A 225 -16.45 -9.82 -6.45
C GLU A 225 -16.52 -8.30 -6.36
N VAL A 226 -17.28 -7.68 -7.27
CA VAL A 226 -17.51 -6.23 -7.30
C VAL A 226 -18.90 -5.96 -6.71
N PRO A 227 -19.03 -5.65 -5.41
CA PRO A 227 -20.32 -5.32 -4.83
C PRO A 227 -20.77 -3.95 -5.35
N CYS A 228 -21.90 -3.92 -6.06
CA CYS A 228 -22.55 -2.68 -6.45
C CYS A 228 -23.07 -1.94 -5.21
N ALA A 229 -22.76 -0.64 -5.08
CA ALA A 229 -23.42 0.18 -4.07
C ALA A 229 -24.92 0.30 -4.41
N PRO A 230 -25.83 0.25 -3.42
CA PRO A 230 -27.25 0.44 -3.65
C PRO A 230 -27.50 1.83 -4.25
N SER A 231 -28.05 1.88 -5.47
CA SER A 231 -28.38 3.13 -6.15
C SER A 231 -29.62 3.77 -5.52
N LYS A 232 -29.58 5.09 -5.27
CA LYS A 232 -30.77 5.86 -4.85
C LYS A 232 -31.83 6.02 -5.96
N ARG A 233 -31.54 5.63 -7.21
CA ARG A 233 -32.43 5.82 -8.38
C ARG A 233 -32.84 4.55 -9.12
N TYR A 234 -32.34 3.39 -8.72
CA TYR A 234 -32.73 2.11 -9.31
C TYR A 234 -33.19 1.16 -8.21
N ARG A 235 -34.24 0.38 -8.49
CA ARG A 235 -34.72 -0.65 -7.57
C ARG A 235 -33.54 -1.51 -7.15
N PRO A 236 -33.35 -1.76 -5.84
CA PRO A 236 -32.20 -2.51 -5.35
C PRO A 236 -32.18 -3.88 -6.01
N ILE A 237 -31.04 -4.24 -6.63
CA ILE A 237 -30.72 -5.63 -6.86
C ILE A 237 -30.63 -6.26 -5.45
N PRO A 238 -31.39 -7.32 -5.14
CA PRO A 238 -31.43 -7.86 -3.79
C PRO A 238 -30.02 -8.18 -3.28
N PRO A 239 -29.74 -7.96 -1.98
CA PRO A 239 -28.41 -8.07 -1.37
C PRO A 239 -27.84 -9.49 -1.36
N HIS A 240 -28.53 -10.46 -1.96
CA HIS A 240 -28.14 -11.88 -2.01
C HIS A 240 -27.79 -12.40 -3.40
N ARG A 241 -27.74 -11.55 -4.44
CA ARG A 241 -27.13 -11.95 -5.71
C ARG A 241 -25.71 -11.40 -5.75
N THR A 242 -24.77 -12.20 -5.23
CA THR A 242 -23.44 -12.27 -5.82
C THR A 242 -23.64 -12.25 -7.33
N VAL A 243 -23.14 -11.20 -8.00
CA VAL A 243 -22.98 -11.27 -9.45
C VAL A 243 -21.83 -12.25 -9.63
N HIS A 244 -22.14 -13.54 -9.60
CA HIS A 244 -21.21 -14.56 -10.02
C HIS A 244 -20.75 -14.14 -11.42
N LEU A 245 -19.44 -14.00 -11.59
CA LEU A 245 -18.75 -13.77 -12.86
C LEU A 245 -18.89 -15.03 -13.73
N GLY A 246 -20.14 -15.34 -14.06
CA GLY A 246 -20.57 -16.52 -14.77
C GLY A 246 -21.64 -16.11 -15.75
N VAL A 247 -21.25 -16.12 -17.03
CA VAL A 247 -22.08 -16.04 -18.23
C VAL A 247 -22.49 -14.63 -18.70
N ALA A 248 -21.82 -14.25 -19.79
CA ALA A 248 -22.21 -13.33 -20.87
C ALA A 248 -23.14 -12.15 -20.53
N VAL A 249 -22.54 -10.97 -20.30
CA VAL A 249 -23.23 -9.69 -20.47
C VAL A 249 -23.20 -9.35 -21.97
N SER A 250 -24.20 -9.79 -22.72
CA SER A 250 -24.44 -9.30 -24.08
C SER A 250 -24.87 -7.84 -24.03
N ALA A 251 -24.01 -6.93 -24.48
CA ALA A 251 -24.35 -5.51 -24.66
C ALA A 251 -25.34 -5.35 -25.83
N PRO A 252 -26.51 -4.70 -25.65
CA PRO A 252 -27.32 -4.31 -26.79
C PRO A 252 -26.63 -3.15 -27.51
N THR A 253 -26.56 -3.28 -28.83
CA THR A 253 -26.17 -2.25 -29.79
C THR A 253 -26.90 -0.93 -29.52
N THR A 254 -26.17 0.18 -29.62
CA THR A 254 -26.73 1.53 -29.58
C THR A 254 -27.72 1.73 -30.74
N PRO A 255 -28.83 2.46 -30.52
CA PRO A 255 -28.80 3.91 -30.72
C PRO A 255 -29.64 4.72 -29.72
N ARG A 256 -29.20 5.96 -29.49
CA ARG A 256 -29.92 7.12 -28.90
C ARG A 256 -30.91 6.80 -27.76
N GLY A 257 -30.47 7.03 -26.52
CA GLY A 257 -31.35 7.11 -25.34
C GLY A 257 -31.41 5.84 -24.47
N THR A 258 -30.40 4.97 -24.55
CA THR A 258 -30.45 3.64 -23.94
C THR A 258 -30.05 3.62 -22.47
N SER A 259 -31.02 3.32 -21.62
CA SER A 259 -30.84 2.71 -20.29
C SER A 259 -29.93 1.49 -20.41
N CYS A 260 -28.77 1.49 -19.74
CA CYS A 260 -27.96 0.27 -19.60
C CYS A 260 -28.73 -0.78 -18.80
N ARG A 261 -29.09 -1.88 -19.45
CA ARG A 261 -29.74 -3.02 -18.80
C ARG A 261 -28.70 -3.88 -18.09
N TRP A 262 -28.85 -4.00 -16.78
CA TRP A 262 -28.18 -5.01 -15.97
C TRP A 262 -29.08 -6.23 -15.93
N THR A 263 -28.70 -7.33 -16.59
CA THR A 263 -29.35 -8.62 -16.38
C THR A 263 -28.60 -9.33 -15.27
N ALA A 264 -29.28 -9.60 -14.15
CA ALA A 264 -28.73 -10.51 -13.15
C ALA A 264 -28.54 -11.89 -13.78
N ALA A 265 -27.42 -12.56 -13.49
CA ALA A 265 -27.27 -13.98 -13.80
C ALA A 265 -28.47 -14.75 -13.20
N PRO A 266 -29.03 -15.74 -13.91
CA PRO A 266 -30.24 -16.47 -13.49
C PRO A 266 -30.18 -16.94 -12.04
#